data_AF-A0A2W4KUZ1-F1
#
_entry.id   AF-A0A2W4KUZ1-F1
#
_cell.length_a   1.000
_cell.length_b   1.000
_cell.length_c   1.000
_cell.angle_alpha   90.00
_cell.angle_beta   90.00
_cell.angle_gamma   90.00
#
_symmetry.space_group_name_H-M   'P 1'
#
loop_
_entity.id
_entity.type
_entity.pdbx_description
1 polymer ?
#
loop_
_entity_poly.entity_id
_entity_poly.type
_entity_poly.pdbx_seq_one_letter_code
_entity_poly.pdbx_strand_id
1 'polypeptide(L)'
;MNISSRLGLLYLGRLEKEKGFGLFLEVIKSYQGSDLPFDVYIFGDGSYHDELLELQSRYQNIHFFGWKTLQEVERYLENIDYCIMPSLCIETFGLSALNVLQWGIPVVGFQKGGLQPFILDDYAINQVKGKTQLAQFKVMINKLIEEKKNQNPDFYQELSKKCKTIAGKYTQEKWFEQFQSMVFDFKCRKIVLVSDFINTIGGIESYLHTVKELLETKGYHVLLWGSECPSGFWGKVKRLGGLGLAVFNCWDALRFHFFIKRENPDLIWYNSMIRWNGWLPVRATRAHRSKKWMMYHDLGYFHPFPSRVYELDQIRSLTRIHYLEMTQSKNIFVLLCASWKYLSLKLLGIQLKKQISKHLIPSPFIRPYLRAAFDIQMNAIETFAHFIQK
;
A
#
# COMPACT_ATOMS: atom_id res chain seq x y z
N MET A 1 21.72 15.70 3.71
CA MET A 1 21.27 16.55 4.83
C MET A 1 20.97 17.91 4.24
N ASN A 2 19.85 18.52 4.61
CA ASN A 2 19.47 19.81 4.06
C ASN A 2 20.38 20.93 4.56
N ILE A 3 21.13 21.53 3.63
CA ILE A 3 22.09 22.61 3.89
C ILE A 3 21.38 23.98 3.96
N SER A 4 20.13 24.07 3.47
CA SER A 4 19.30 25.26 3.59
C SER A 4 18.91 25.54 5.03
N SER A 5 18.78 26.83 5.35
CA SER A 5 18.25 27.32 6.63
C SER A 5 16.73 27.13 6.73
N ARG A 6 16.01 26.98 5.61
CA ARG A 6 14.56 26.70 5.61
C ARG A 6 14.28 25.21 5.79
N LEU A 7 13.19 24.92 6.48
CA LEU A 7 12.69 23.55 6.67
C LEU A 7 12.21 22.98 5.33
N GLY A 8 12.73 21.83 4.93
CA GLY A 8 12.35 21.11 3.73
C GLY A 8 11.42 19.95 4.00
N LEU A 9 10.23 19.95 3.39
CA LEU A 9 9.20 18.93 3.54
C LEU A 9 8.98 18.19 2.22
N LEU A 10 9.09 16.87 2.25
CA LEU A 10 8.74 15.99 1.13
C LEU A 10 7.29 15.51 1.26
N TYR A 11 6.51 15.54 0.19
CA TYR A 11 5.30 14.74 0.05
C TYR A 11 5.45 13.77 -1.13
N LEU A 12 5.34 12.47 -0.86
CA LEU A 12 5.49 11.41 -1.86
C LEU A 12 4.28 10.47 -1.85
N GLY A 13 3.38 10.59 -2.83
CA GLY A 13 2.20 9.74 -2.91
C GLY A 13 1.08 10.29 -3.79
N ARG A 14 -0.06 9.58 -3.83
CA ARG A 14 -1.27 10.03 -4.55
C ARG A 14 -1.82 11.31 -3.90
N LEU A 15 -2.15 12.31 -4.72
CA LEU A 15 -2.74 13.59 -4.28
C LEU A 15 -4.24 13.42 -4.06
N GLU A 16 -4.61 12.68 -3.01
CA GLU A 16 -5.96 12.19 -2.79
C GLU A 16 -6.39 12.36 -1.33
N LYS A 17 -7.71 12.36 -1.11
CA LYS A 17 -8.28 12.60 0.23
C LYS A 17 -7.89 11.51 1.22
N GLU A 18 -7.90 10.24 0.80
CA GLU A 18 -7.51 9.13 1.67
C GLU A 18 -6.05 9.20 2.13
N LYS A 19 -5.18 9.82 1.32
CA LYS A 19 -3.77 10.05 1.64
C LYS A 19 -3.53 11.31 2.46
N GLY A 20 -4.61 11.97 2.90
CA GLY A 20 -4.55 13.18 3.72
C GLY A 20 -3.96 14.40 3.00
N PHE A 21 -3.88 14.38 1.67
CA PHE A 21 -3.30 15.50 0.94
C PHE A 21 -4.13 16.77 1.11
N GLY A 22 -5.47 16.66 1.07
CA GLY A 22 -6.36 17.79 1.38
C GLY A 22 -6.11 18.39 2.77
N LEU A 23 -5.86 17.55 3.79
CA LEU A 23 -5.51 18.02 5.14
C LEU A 23 -4.18 18.81 5.13
N PHE A 24 -3.21 18.37 4.32
CA PHE A 24 -1.95 19.07 4.15
C PHE A 24 -2.13 20.42 3.44
N LEU A 25 -2.99 20.50 2.41
CA LEU A 25 -3.36 21.76 1.78
C LEU A 25 -4.05 22.73 2.75
N GLU A 26 -4.91 22.24 3.64
CA GLU A 26 -5.53 23.05 4.70
C GLU A 26 -4.50 23.63 5.69
N VAL A 27 -3.42 22.90 5.98
CA VAL A 27 -2.31 23.43 6.78
C VAL A 27 -1.62 24.57 6.03
N ILE A 28 -1.27 24.36 4.76
CA ILE A 28 -0.64 25.39 3.90
C ILE A 28 -1.51 26.65 3.82
N LYS A 29 -2.81 26.47 3.52
CA LYS A 29 -3.80 27.56 3.42
C LYS A 29 -3.99 28.35 4.71
N SER A 30 -3.57 27.82 5.85
CA SER A 30 -3.68 28.53 7.13
C SER A 30 -2.63 29.62 7.35
N TYR A 31 -1.56 29.62 6.56
CA TYR A 31 -0.54 30.67 6.57
C TYR A 31 -1.00 31.87 5.76
N GLN A 32 -0.85 33.07 6.33
CA GLN A 32 -1.16 34.33 5.66
C GLN A 32 0.01 34.77 4.78
N GLY A 33 -0.27 35.57 3.75
CA GLY A 33 0.73 36.04 2.79
C GLY A 33 1.07 35.03 1.69
N SER A 34 2.28 35.18 1.12
CA SER A 34 2.82 34.42 -0.02
C SER A 34 4.15 33.71 0.28
N ASP A 35 4.65 33.79 1.51
CA ASP A 35 5.88 33.11 1.95
C ASP A 35 5.56 32.13 3.09
N LEU A 36 5.81 30.84 2.85
CA LEU A 36 5.63 29.78 3.84
C LEU A 36 6.91 29.61 4.66
N PRO A 37 6.85 29.32 5.96
CA PRO A 37 8.06 29.11 6.79
C PRO A 37 8.88 27.85 6.43
N PHE A 38 8.50 27.12 5.38
CA PHE A 38 9.11 25.89 4.91
C PHE A 38 8.96 25.77 3.39
N ASP A 39 9.84 24.98 2.76
CA ASP A 39 9.72 24.53 1.38
C ASP A 39 9.04 23.16 1.33
N VAL A 40 8.17 22.95 0.34
CA VAL A 40 7.48 21.68 0.13
C VAL A 40 7.78 21.14 -1.26
N TYR A 41 8.28 19.91 -1.33
CA TYR A 41 8.60 19.18 -2.55
C TYR A 41 7.57 18.07 -2.73
N ILE A 42 6.73 18.19 -3.76
CA ILE A 42 5.55 17.33 -3.93
C ILE A 42 5.73 16.48 -5.19
N PHE A 43 5.71 15.16 -4.98
CA PHE A 43 5.80 14.15 -6.01
C PHE A 43 4.56 13.25 -5.97
N GLY A 44 3.76 13.29 -7.03
CA GLY A 44 2.48 12.61 -7.07
C GLY A 44 1.55 13.15 -8.14
N ASP A 45 0.40 12.51 -8.25
CA ASP A 45 -0.73 13.00 -9.03
C ASP A 45 -2.04 12.53 -8.36
N GLY A 46 -3.15 13.19 -8.66
CA GLY A 46 -4.46 12.86 -8.07
C GLY A 46 -5.49 13.97 -8.19
N SER A 47 -6.61 13.81 -7.48
CA SER A 47 -7.76 14.72 -7.57
C SER A 47 -7.48 16.16 -7.14
N TYR A 48 -6.42 16.37 -6.35
CA TYR A 48 -6.02 17.69 -5.84
C TYR A 48 -5.02 18.44 -6.73
N HIS A 49 -4.79 17.96 -7.96
CA HIS A 49 -3.84 18.57 -8.89
C HIS A 49 -4.09 20.06 -9.12
N ASP A 50 -5.31 20.43 -9.51
CA ASP A 50 -5.66 21.82 -9.86
C ASP A 50 -5.57 22.74 -8.64
N GLU A 51 -6.07 22.29 -7.48
CA GLU A 51 -5.99 23.03 -6.21
C GLU A 51 -4.52 23.26 -5.78
N LEU A 52 -3.63 22.31 -6.08
CA LEU A 52 -2.21 22.47 -5.81
C LEU A 52 -1.56 23.51 -6.73
N LEU A 53 -1.92 23.55 -8.02
CA LEU A 53 -1.41 24.56 -8.96
C LEU A 53 -1.84 25.97 -8.55
N GLU A 54 -3.08 26.14 -8.08
CA GLU A 54 -3.56 27.40 -7.52
C GLU A 54 -2.71 27.84 -6.32
N LEU A 55 -2.44 26.93 -5.38
CA LEU A 55 -1.59 27.23 -4.23
C LEU A 55 -0.14 27.54 -4.61
N GLN A 56 0.42 26.82 -5.58
CA GLN A 56 1.75 27.07 -6.09
C GLN A 56 1.89 28.46 -6.71
N SER A 57 0.83 28.96 -7.38
CA SER A 57 0.83 30.33 -7.92
C SER A 57 0.88 31.40 -6.81
N ARG A 58 0.45 31.05 -5.60
CA ARG A 58 0.43 31.94 -4.43
C ARG A 58 1.70 31.83 -3.58
N TYR A 59 2.25 30.63 -3.43
CA TYR A 59 3.39 30.36 -2.55
C TYR A 59 4.57 29.83 -3.35
N GLN A 60 5.65 30.60 -3.43
CA GLN A 60 6.86 30.22 -4.16
C GLN A 60 7.60 29.03 -3.53
N ASN A 61 7.30 28.72 -2.26
CA ASN A 61 7.89 27.61 -1.52
C ASN A 61 7.29 26.23 -1.88
N ILE A 62 6.29 26.19 -2.78
CA ILE A 62 5.66 24.95 -3.23
C ILE A 62 6.29 24.50 -4.55
N HIS A 63 7.01 23.38 -4.50
CA HIS A 63 7.71 22.77 -5.62
C HIS A 63 6.98 21.50 -6.04
N PHE A 64 6.12 21.60 -7.06
CA PHE A 64 5.37 20.47 -7.60
C PHE A 64 6.05 19.86 -8.84
N PHE A 65 6.31 18.55 -8.81
CA PHE A 65 7.05 17.84 -9.88
C PHE A 65 6.22 16.79 -10.63
N GLY A 66 4.94 16.63 -10.28
CA GLY A 66 4.12 15.53 -10.77
C GLY A 66 4.60 14.16 -10.30
N TRP A 67 4.18 13.10 -11.00
CA TRP A 67 4.64 11.75 -10.72
C TRP A 67 6.09 11.54 -11.18
N LYS A 68 6.91 10.95 -10.31
CA LYS A 68 8.34 10.67 -10.55
C LYS A 68 8.74 9.30 -10.01
N THR A 69 9.77 8.72 -10.63
CA THR A 69 10.43 7.52 -10.12
C THR A 69 11.24 7.84 -8.86
N LEU A 70 11.54 6.83 -8.03
CA LEU A 70 12.33 7.03 -6.81
C LEU A 70 13.71 7.65 -7.11
N GLN A 71 14.36 7.21 -8.19
CA GLN A 71 15.65 7.72 -8.66
C GLN A 71 15.59 9.19 -9.08
N GLU A 72 14.47 9.66 -9.63
CA GLU A 72 14.28 11.08 -9.93
C GLU A 72 14.05 11.90 -8.65
N VAL A 73 13.34 11.34 -7.66
CA VAL A 73 13.13 11.99 -6.35
C VAL A 73 14.45 12.14 -5.58
N GLU A 74 15.37 11.17 -5.72
CA GLU A 74 16.67 11.18 -5.03
C GLU A 74 17.49 12.45 -5.29
N ARG A 75 17.31 13.08 -6.44
CA ARG A 75 17.99 14.33 -6.82
C ARG A 75 17.64 15.52 -5.94
N TYR A 76 16.54 15.44 -5.19
CA TYR A 76 16.03 16.54 -4.37
C TYR A 76 16.27 16.33 -2.87
N LEU A 77 16.81 15.17 -2.45
CA LEU A 77 16.93 14.81 -1.03
C LEU A 77 17.85 15.74 -0.23
N GLU A 78 18.77 16.44 -0.90
CA GLU A 78 19.58 17.48 -0.27
C GLU A 78 18.78 18.69 0.20
N ASN A 79 17.50 18.81 -0.18
CA ASN A 79 16.61 19.88 0.25
C ASN A 79 15.55 19.41 1.25
N ILE A 80 15.60 18.16 1.70
CA ILE A 80 14.54 17.54 2.52
C ILE A 80 15.05 17.26 3.93
N ASP A 81 14.27 17.68 4.92
CA ASP A 81 14.46 17.34 6.33
C ASP A 81 13.47 16.26 6.79
N TYR A 82 12.21 16.33 6.37
CA TYR A 82 11.16 15.38 6.77
C TYR A 82 10.25 15.00 5.60
N CYS A 83 9.67 13.81 5.64
CA CYS A 83 8.61 13.41 4.73
C CYS A 83 7.26 13.46 5.44
N ILE A 84 6.34 14.21 4.87
CA ILE A 84 4.96 14.37 5.30
C ILE A 84 4.10 13.30 4.64
N MET A 85 3.54 12.40 5.46
CA MET A 85 2.68 11.31 5.01
C MET A 85 1.44 11.22 5.92
N PRO A 86 0.51 12.18 5.82
CA PRO A 86 -0.62 12.36 6.71
C PRO A 86 -1.79 11.43 6.33
N SER A 87 -1.51 10.19 5.92
CA SER A 87 -2.50 9.23 5.43
C SER A 87 -3.66 9.10 6.42
N LEU A 88 -4.87 9.45 5.95
CA LEU A 88 -6.08 9.32 6.74
C LEU A 88 -6.59 7.89 6.70
N CYS A 89 -6.47 7.20 5.58
CA CYS A 89 -6.80 5.78 5.51
C CYS A 89 -5.75 4.91 6.23
N ILE A 90 -6.17 3.73 6.66
CA ILE A 90 -5.30 2.67 7.15
C ILE A 90 -4.49 2.11 5.97
N GLU A 91 -3.19 2.39 5.97
CA GLU A 91 -2.25 1.71 5.09
C GLU A 91 -2.05 0.27 5.55
N THR A 92 -1.92 -0.67 4.61
CA THR A 92 -1.61 -2.07 4.93
C THR A 92 -0.15 -2.29 5.26
N PHE A 93 0.74 -1.48 4.69
CA PHE A 93 2.18 -1.53 4.97
C PHE A 93 2.79 -0.13 4.96
N GLY A 94 2.78 0.55 3.81
CA GLY A 94 3.42 1.86 3.66
C GLY A 94 4.78 1.80 2.97
N LEU A 95 4.83 1.22 1.76
CA LEU A 95 6.06 1.13 0.95
C LEU A 95 6.73 2.49 0.74
N SER A 96 5.97 3.56 0.49
CA SER A 96 6.51 4.92 0.36
C SER A 96 7.26 5.37 1.62
N ALA A 97 6.72 5.06 2.81
CA ALA A 97 7.37 5.36 4.09
C ALA A 97 8.70 4.63 4.20
N LEU A 98 8.71 3.34 3.84
CA LEU A 98 9.90 2.52 3.91
C LEU A 98 11.01 3.01 2.97
N ASN A 99 10.67 3.43 1.74
CA ASN A 99 11.63 4.00 0.79
C ASN A 99 12.22 5.32 1.32
N VAL A 100 11.41 6.17 1.93
CA VAL A 100 11.86 7.42 2.56
C VAL A 100 12.82 7.17 3.73
N LEU A 101 12.50 6.20 4.59
CA LEU A 101 13.35 5.84 5.74
C LEU A 101 14.72 5.31 5.30
N GLN A 102 14.82 4.65 4.14
CA GLN A 102 16.09 4.20 3.56
C GLN A 102 17.01 5.37 3.22
N TRP A 103 16.45 6.48 2.73
CA TRP A 103 17.20 7.73 2.52
C TRP A 103 17.65 8.38 3.83
N GLY A 104 17.20 7.85 4.97
CA GLY A 104 17.48 8.40 6.29
C GLY A 104 16.67 9.65 6.57
N ILE A 105 15.49 9.77 5.96
CA ILE A 105 14.56 10.88 6.18
C ILE A 105 13.43 10.39 7.12
N PRO A 106 13.15 11.10 8.21
CA PRO A 106 12.04 10.78 9.11
C PRO A 106 10.68 10.96 8.43
N VAL A 107 9.76 10.03 8.69
CA VAL A 107 8.37 10.11 8.24
C VAL A 107 7.52 10.72 9.35
N VAL A 108 6.75 11.75 9.00
CA VAL A 108 5.81 12.48 9.86
C VAL A 108 4.41 12.18 9.39
N GLY A 109 3.55 11.64 10.26
CA GLY A 109 2.22 11.21 9.84
C GLY A 109 1.35 10.70 10.99
N PHE A 110 0.17 10.18 10.67
CA PHE A 110 -0.66 9.49 11.65
C PHE A 110 -0.12 8.06 11.85
N GLN A 111 0.32 7.75 13.08
CA GLN A 111 0.93 6.48 13.43
C GLN A 111 -0.14 5.39 13.63
N LYS A 112 -0.66 4.87 12.51
CA LYS A 112 -1.73 3.86 12.49
C LYS A 112 -1.57 2.85 11.36
N GLY A 113 -2.18 1.67 11.54
CA GLY A 113 -2.10 0.58 10.55
C GLY A 113 -0.67 0.14 10.29
N GLY A 114 -0.32 -0.06 9.02
CA GLY A 114 1.01 -0.46 8.58
C GLY A 114 2.09 0.60 8.82
N LEU A 115 1.72 1.86 9.05
CA LEU A 115 2.67 2.95 9.27
C LEU A 115 3.25 2.99 10.68
N GLN A 116 2.64 2.28 11.64
CA GLN A 116 3.10 2.26 13.03
C GLN A 116 4.61 2.03 13.19
N PRO A 117 5.22 0.99 12.59
CA PRO A 117 6.67 0.76 12.70
C PRO A 117 7.54 1.79 11.97
N PHE A 118 6.97 2.66 11.13
CA PHE A 118 7.70 3.57 10.24
C PHE A 118 7.70 5.02 10.69
N ILE A 119 6.88 5.36 11.68
CA ILE A 119 6.79 6.71 12.24
C ILE A 119 7.35 6.64 13.66
N LEU A 120 8.44 7.38 13.92
CA LEU A 120 8.96 7.54 15.28
C LEU A 120 7.95 8.35 16.11
N ASP A 121 7.86 8.05 17.40
CA ASP A 121 6.84 8.64 18.28
C ASP A 121 6.84 10.18 18.27
N ASP A 122 8.03 10.80 18.26
CA ASP A 122 8.19 12.26 18.20
C ASP A 122 7.64 12.92 16.91
N TYR A 123 7.31 12.12 15.89
CA TYR A 123 6.79 12.55 14.59
C TYR A 123 5.40 11.99 14.28
N ALA A 124 4.73 11.41 15.28
CA ALA A 124 3.35 10.96 15.17
C ALA A 124 2.35 12.11 15.39
N ILE A 125 1.64 12.51 14.34
CA ILE A 125 0.66 13.62 14.39
C ILE A 125 -0.46 13.34 15.40
N ASN A 126 -0.93 12.09 15.51
CA ASN A 126 -1.97 11.71 16.47
C ASN A 126 -1.52 11.73 17.94
N GLN A 127 -0.22 11.94 18.22
CA GLN A 127 0.30 12.01 19.60
C GLN A 127 0.46 13.46 20.11
N VAL A 128 0.34 14.47 19.24
CA VAL A 128 0.44 15.88 19.68
C VAL A 128 -0.91 16.45 20.15
N LYS A 129 -0.84 17.53 20.94
CA LYS A 129 -2.02 18.24 21.44
C LYS A 129 -2.84 18.83 20.28
N GLY A 130 -4.15 18.62 20.30
CA GLY A 130 -5.08 19.22 19.35
C GLY A 130 -6.43 18.50 19.37
N LYS A 131 -7.53 19.24 19.26
CA LYS A 131 -8.89 18.65 19.25
C LYS A 131 -9.28 18.06 17.89
N THR A 132 -8.63 18.50 16.83
CA THR A 132 -8.90 18.07 15.45
C THR A 132 -7.61 17.62 14.79
N GLN A 133 -7.72 16.77 13.77
CA GLN A 133 -6.58 16.32 12.95
C GLN A 133 -5.81 17.51 12.36
N LEU A 134 -6.51 18.55 11.90
CA LEU A 134 -5.90 19.77 11.38
C LEU A 134 -5.11 20.51 12.47
N ALA A 135 -5.67 20.64 13.68
CA ALA A 135 -4.99 21.30 14.79
C ALA A 135 -3.72 20.53 15.20
N GLN A 136 -3.80 19.21 15.29
CA GLN A 136 -2.65 18.35 15.57
C GLN A 136 -1.57 18.50 14.49
N PHE A 137 -1.97 18.50 13.22
CA PHE A 137 -1.02 18.64 12.12
C PHE A 137 -0.33 20.01 12.12
N LYS A 138 -1.06 21.10 12.38
CA LYS A 138 -0.46 22.44 12.56
C LYS A 138 0.54 22.47 13.71
N VAL A 139 0.21 21.84 14.84
CA VAL A 139 1.13 21.73 16.00
C VAL A 139 2.39 20.95 15.61
N MET A 140 2.26 19.84 14.88
CA MET A 140 3.38 19.07 14.39
C MET A 140 4.26 19.91 13.45
N ILE A 141 3.69 20.61 12.48
CA ILE A 141 4.47 21.47 11.56
C ILE A 141 5.21 22.58 12.32
N ASN A 142 4.58 23.21 13.30
CA ASN A 142 5.25 24.20 14.15
C ASN A 142 6.39 23.58 14.96
N LYS A 143 6.24 22.36 15.49
CA LYS A 143 7.33 21.61 16.12
C LYS A 143 8.50 21.44 15.16
N LEU A 144 8.26 21.02 13.91
CA LEU A 144 9.32 20.82 12.91
C LEU A 144 10.03 22.13 12.54
N ILE A 145 9.30 23.24 12.44
CA ILE A 145 9.88 24.57 12.18
C ILE A 145 10.83 24.96 13.31
N GLU A 146 10.42 24.78 14.57
CA GLU A 146 11.27 25.07 15.72
C GLU A 146 12.45 24.09 15.83
N GLU A 147 12.26 22.82 15.46
CA GLU A 147 13.33 21.83 15.41
C GLU A 147 14.42 22.24 14.41
N LYS A 148 14.04 22.69 13.20
CA LYS A 148 14.97 23.18 12.18
C LYS A 148 15.77 24.41 12.62
N LYS A 149 15.16 25.31 13.40
CA LYS A 149 15.84 26.51 13.90
C LYS A 149 16.82 26.21 15.03
N ASN A 150 16.48 25.27 15.91
CA ASN A 150 17.17 25.09 17.18
C ASN A 150 18.14 23.90 17.20
N GLN A 151 17.96 22.91 16.33
CA GLN A 151 18.79 21.72 16.30
C GLN A 151 20.01 21.87 15.40
N ASN A 152 21.06 21.13 15.71
CA ASN A 152 22.32 21.11 14.98
C ASN A 152 22.37 19.94 13.96
N PRO A 153 23.39 19.88 13.09
CA PRO A 153 23.54 18.78 12.14
C PRO A 153 23.64 17.40 12.78
N ASP A 154 24.19 17.27 14.00
CA ASP A 154 24.35 15.98 14.68
C ASP A 154 22.99 15.36 15.03
N PHE A 155 22.03 16.18 15.45
CA PHE A 155 20.64 15.74 15.68
C PHE A 155 20.05 15.07 14.42
N TYR A 156 20.23 15.69 13.24
CA TYR A 156 19.75 15.13 11.97
C TYR A 156 20.51 13.88 11.55
N GLN A 157 21.80 13.76 11.88
CA GLN A 157 22.57 12.53 11.68
C GLN A 157 22.03 11.37 12.53
N GLU A 158 21.74 11.62 13.80
CA GLU A 158 21.15 10.61 14.68
C GLU A 158 19.77 10.19 14.19
N LEU A 159 18.94 11.15 13.77
CA LEU A 159 17.63 10.89 13.21
C LEU A 159 17.72 10.04 11.93
N SER A 160 18.66 10.37 11.05
CA SER A 160 18.95 9.60 9.84
C SER A 160 19.36 8.16 10.16
N LYS A 161 20.21 7.97 11.18
CA LYS A 161 20.63 6.65 11.65
C LYS A 161 19.45 5.82 12.19
N LYS A 162 18.54 6.43 12.96
CA LYS A 162 17.31 5.78 13.44
C LYS A 162 16.44 5.33 12.26
N CYS A 163 16.24 6.20 11.26
CA CYS A 163 15.47 5.88 10.06
C CYS A 163 16.07 4.71 9.28
N LYS A 164 17.37 4.75 9.01
CA LYS A 164 18.09 3.67 8.31
C LYS A 164 18.08 2.36 9.11
N THR A 165 18.08 2.43 10.43
CA THR A 165 17.95 1.25 11.30
C THR A 165 16.57 0.59 11.17
N ILE A 166 15.50 1.38 11.07
CA ILE A 166 14.15 0.87 10.80
C ILE A 166 14.12 0.24 9.40
N ALA A 167 14.57 0.98 8.38
CA ALA A 167 14.58 0.53 6.99
C ALA A 167 15.40 -0.78 6.81
N GLY A 168 16.54 -0.89 7.50
CA GLY A 168 17.41 -2.07 7.49
C GLY A 168 16.77 -3.35 8.04
N LYS A 169 15.56 -3.31 8.60
CA LYS A 169 14.76 -4.50 8.93
C LYS A 169 14.03 -5.10 7.73
N TYR A 170 13.91 -4.35 6.63
CA TYR A 170 13.08 -4.67 5.46
C TYR A 170 13.90 -4.69 4.16
N THR A 171 15.11 -5.25 4.20
CA THR A 171 15.96 -5.37 3.02
C THR A 171 15.53 -6.57 2.15
N GLN A 172 15.96 -6.56 0.88
CA GLN A 172 15.72 -7.68 -0.03
C GLN A 172 16.33 -8.98 0.48
N GLU A 173 17.48 -8.91 1.15
CA GLU A 173 18.19 -10.06 1.71
C GLU A 173 17.39 -10.71 2.84
N LYS A 174 16.96 -9.92 3.84
CA LYS A 174 16.15 -10.44 4.96
C LYS A 174 14.81 -10.99 4.49
N TRP A 175 14.18 -10.32 3.53
CA TRP A 175 12.96 -10.80 2.91
C TRP A 175 13.18 -12.15 2.22
N PHE A 176 14.28 -12.27 1.47
CA PHE A 176 14.62 -13.50 0.77
C PHE A 176 14.97 -14.65 1.73
N GLU A 177 15.67 -14.38 2.83
CA GLU A 177 15.93 -15.36 3.89
C GLU A 177 14.62 -15.92 4.47
N GLN A 178 13.65 -15.03 4.75
CA GLN A 178 12.33 -15.47 5.21
C GLN A 178 11.57 -16.23 4.11
N PHE A 179 11.62 -15.78 2.85
CA PHE A 179 11.04 -16.53 1.74
C PHE A 179 11.62 -17.93 1.63
N GLN A 180 12.94 -18.04 1.67
CA GLN A 180 13.68 -19.29 1.53
C GLN A 180 13.33 -20.28 2.65
N SER A 181 13.21 -19.82 3.90
CA SER A 181 12.81 -20.68 5.01
C SER A 181 11.40 -21.24 4.83
N MET A 182 10.47 -20.46 4.27
CA MET A 182 9.10 -20.90 4.02
C MET A 182 8.96 -21.90 2.86
N VAL A 183 9.89 -21.92 1.91
CA VAL A 183 9.86 -22.83 0.73
C VAL A 183 10.78 -24.03 0.84
N PHE A 184 11.64 -24.06 1.86
CA PHE A 184 12.68 -25.06 2.05
C PHE A 184 12.15 -26.50 1.98
N ASP A 185 11.06 -26.78 2.71
CA ASP A 185 10.51 -28.13 2.88
C ASP A 185 10.04 -28.81 1.60
N PHE A 186 9.64 -28.03 0.58
CA PHE A 186 9.12 -28.57 -0.68
C PHE A 186 10.01 -28.26 -1.88
N LYS A 187 11.25 -27.81 -1.66
CA LYS A 187 12.29 -27.61 -2.68
C LYS A 187 11.79 -26.80 -3.88
N CYS A 188 11.11 -25.70 -3.61
CA CYS A 188 10.51 -24.84 -4.64
C CYS A 188 11.57 -24.35 -5.64
N ARG A 189 11.28 -24.46 -6.95
CA ARG A 189 12.08 -23.86 -8.01
C ARG A 189 11.25 -23.03 -8.98
N LYS A 190 10.06 -23.51 -9.33
CA LYS A 190 9.16 -22.83 -10.28
C LYS A 190 7.95 -22.22 -9.56
N ILE A 191 7.80 -20.91 -9.73
CA ILE A 191 6.80 -20.10 -9.04
C ILE A 191 5.91 -19.44 -10.08
N VAL A 192 4.60 -19.47 -9.85
CA VAL A 192 3.64 -18.64 -10.59
C VAL A 192 3.10 -17.58 -9.65
N LEU A 193 3.43 -16.32 -9.93
CA LEU A 193 2.83 -15.17 -9.28
C LEU A 193 1.53 -14.80 -10.00
N VAL A 194 0.43 -14.86 -9.27
CA VAL A 194 -0.93 -14.65 -9.78
C VAL A 194 -1.44 -13.31 -9.27
N SER A 195 -1.89 -12.45 -10.18
CA SER A 195 -2.50 -11.15 -9.85
C SER A 195 -3.64 -10.85 -10.81
N ASP A 196 -4.59 -10.00 -10.39
CA ASP A 196 -5.66 -9.50 -11.25
C ASP A 196 -5.08 -8.84 -12.51
N PHE A 197 -4.01 -8.05 -12.32
CA PHE A 197 -3.26 -7.42 -13.41
C PHE A 197 -1.75 -7.67 -13.30
N ILE A 198 -1.08 -7.79 -14.45
CA ILE A 198 0.37 -8.07 -14.54
C ILE A 198 1.18 -6.93 -15.16
N ASN A 199 0.57 -5.99 -15.88
CA ASN A 199 1.29 -4.83 -16.38
C ASN A 199 1.42 -3.75 -15.29
N THR A 200 2.50 -2.99 -15.32
CA THR A 200 2.85 -2.01 -14.28
C THR A 200 1.91 -0.81 -14.31
N ILE A 201 0.83 -0.89 -13.54
CA ILE A 201 -0.15 0.19 -13.34
C ILE A 201 0.02 0.92 -12.00
N GLY A 202 1.09 0.59 -11.26
CA GLY A 202 1.46 1.17 -9.96
C GLY A 202 1.02 0.31 -8.76
N GLY A 203 1.68 0.49 -7.61
CA GLY A 203 1.33 -0.21 -6.37
C GLY A 203 1.73 -1.69 -6.35
N ILE A 204 0.75 -2.58 -6.21
CA ILE A 204 0.96 -4.04 -6.06
C ILE A 204 1.67 -4.62 -7.27
N GLU A 205 1.29 -4.18 -8.48
CA GLU A 205 1.86 -4.68 -9.73
C GLU A 205 3.35 -4.31 -9.87
N SER A 206 3.74 -3.08 -9.49
CA SER A 206 5.15 -2.69 -9.45
C SER A 206 5.94 -3.55 -8.46
N TYR A 207 5.37 -3.79 -7.27
CA TYR A 207 5.98 -4.67 -6.27
C TYR A 207 6.10 -6.12 -6.77
N LEU A 208 5.10 -6.63 -7.50
CA LEU A 208 5.10 -7.98 -8.07
C LEU A 208 6.27 -8.20 -9.04
N HIS A 209 6.57 -7.19 -9.88
CA HIS A 209 7.73 -7.23 -10.78
C HIS A 209 9.04 -7.20 -10.01
N THR A 210 9.15 -6.37 -8.97
CA THR A 210 10.35 -6.35 -8.10
C THR A 210 10.57 -7.71 -7.41
N VAL A 211 9.50 -8.37 -6.95
CA VAL A 211 9.58 -9.73 -6.37
C VAL A 211 10.04 -10.74 -7.41
N LYS A 212 9.48 -10.69 -8.62
CA LYS A 212 9.87 -11.57 -9.72
C LYS A 212 11.35 -11.43 -10.03
N GLU A 213 11.83 -10.21 -10.24
CA GLU A 213 13.23 -9.93 -10.55
C GLU A 213 14.15 -10.44 -9.42
N LEU A 214 13.84 -10.13 -8.16
CA LEU A 214 14.60 -10.59 -7.00
C LEU A 214 14.72 -12.12 -6.98
N LEU A 215 13.60 -12.83 -7.13
CA LEU A 215 13.59 -14.30 -7.11
C LEU A 215 14.35 -14.91 -8.30
N GLU A 216 14.27 -14.31 -9.49
CA GLU A 216 15.04 -14.75 -10.66
C GLU A 216 16.54 -14.56 -10.46
N THR A 217 16.98 -13.46 -9.85
CA THR A 217 18.41 -13.27 -9.49
C THR A 217 18.92 -14.31 -8.50
N LYS A 218 18.01 -14.95 -7.75
CA LYS A 218 18.30 -16.03 -6.80
C LYS A 218 18.10 -17.43 -7.39
N GLY A 219 17.87 -17.54 -8.70
CA GLY A 219 17.80 -18.81 -9.43
C GLY A 219 16.43 -19.48 -9.48
N TYR A 220 15.35 -18.80 -9.08
CA TYR A 220 13.99 -19.31 -9.24
C TYR A 220 13.46 -19.03 -10.64
N HIS A 221 12.68 -19.95 -11.19
CA HIS A 221 11.94 -19.70 -12.42
C HIS A 221 10.58 -19.10 -12.08
N VAL A 222 10.40 -17.80 -12.35
CA VAL A 222 9.20 -17.06 -11.95
C VAL A 222 8.36 -16.64 -13.15
N LEU A 223 7.13 -17.10 -13.17
CA LEU A 223 6.14 -16.75 -14.19
C LEU A 223 5.08 -15.81 -13.60
N LEU A 224 4.60 -14.87 -14.41
CA LEU A 224 3.44 -14.04 -14.08
C LEU A 224 2.19 -14.59 -14.75
N TRP A 225 1.07 -14.57 -14.03
CA TRP A 225 -0.24 -14.84 -14.60
C TRP A 225 -1.26 -13.79 -14.14
N GLY A 226 -2.03 -13.28 -15.09
CA GLY A 226 -3.10 -12.31 -14.86
C GLY A 226 -3.50 -11.63 -16.16
N SER A 227 -4.35 -10.61 -16.05
CA SER A 227 -4.78 -9.82 -17.21
C SER A 227 -3.91 -8.57 -17.42
N GLU A 228 -3.94 -7.99 -18.61
CA GLU A 228 -3.45 -6.63 -18.83
C GLU A 228 -4.55 -5.60 -18.57
N CYS A 229 -4.23 -4.51 -17.88
CA CYS A 229 -5.12 -3.38 -17.66
C CYS A 229 -4.70 -2.21 -18.56
N PRO A 230 -5.51 -1.83 -19.56
CA PRO A 230 -5.16 -0.70 -20.42
C PRO A 230 -5.09 0.61 -19.63
N SER A 231 -4.41 1.62 -20.16
CA SER A 231 -4.39 2.96 -19.58
C SER A 231 -5.68 3.73 -19.89
N GLY A 232 -5.87 4.89 -19.26
CA GLY A 232 -6.97 5.81 -19.56
C GLY A 232 -8.37 5.27 -19.24
N PHE A 233 -9.34 5.67 -20.07
CA PHE A 233 -10.77 5.37 -19.89
C PHE A 233 -11.04 3.86 -19.83
N TRP A 234 -10.52 3.09 -20.80
CA TRP A 234 -10.70 1.64 -20.85
C TRP A 234 -10.12 0.92 -19.62
N GLY A 235 -9.04 1.44 -19.05
CA GLY A 235 -8.48 0.96 -17.79
C GLY A 235 -9.39 1.15 -16.60
N LYS A 236 -10.05 2.31 -16.52
CA LYS A 236 -11.05 2.59 -15.47
C LYS A 236 -12.26 1.67 -15.62
N VAL A 237 -12.76 1.52 -16.86
CA VAL A 237 -13.88 0.61 -17.17
C VAL A 237 -13.53 -0.83 -16.80
N LYS A 238 -12.35 -1.34 -17.17
CA LYS A 238 -11.95 -2.72 -16.83
C LYS A 238 -11.88 -2.95 -15.32
N ARG A 239 -11.30 -2.02 -14.57
CA ARG A 239 -11.24 -2.08 -13.10
C ARG A 239 -12.62 -2.06 -12.44
N LEU A 240 -13.55 -1.27 -12.98
CA LEU A 240 -14.93 -1.21 -12.48
C LEU A 240 -15.75 -2.44 -12.88
N GLY A 241 -15.66 -2.87 -14.14
CA GLY A 241 -16.37 -4.04 -14.68
C GLY A 241 -15.95 -5.35 -14.03
N GLY A 242 -14.70 -5.46 -13.60
CA GLY A 242 -14.19 -6.62 -12.87
C GLY A 242 -14.89 -6.88 -11.53
N LEU A 243 -15.45 -5.84 -10.88
CA LEU A 243 -16.25 -5.99 -9.66
C LEU A 243 -17.50 -6.85 -9.86
N GLY A 244 -18.03 -6.89 -11.09
CA GLY A 244 -19.12 -7.74 -11.54
C GLY A 244 -18.65 -9.07 -12.16
N LEU A 245 -17.74 -8.98 -13.13
CA LEU A 245 -17.39 -10.14 -13.95
C LEU A 245 -16.53 -11.19 -13.20
N ALA A 246 -15.81 -10.80 -12.14
CA ALA A 246 -14.96 -11.71 -11.38
C ALA A 246 -15.71 -12.91 -10.75
N VAL A 247 -17.02 -12.78 -10.50
CA VAL A 247 -17.83 -13.89 -9.95
C VAL A 247 -17.95 -15.04 -10.94
N PHE A 248 -17.97 -14.76 -12.24
CA PHE A 248 -18.23 -15.72 -13.31
C PHE A 248 -17.08 -15.84 -14.31
N ASN A 249 -15.85 -15.59 -13.88
CA ASN A 249 -14.67 -15.64 -14.73
C ASN A 249 -14.22 -17.09 -15.07
N CYS A 250 -15.12 -17.85 -15.71
CA CYS A 250 -14.89 -19.24 -16.15
C CYS A 250 -13.80 -19.33 -17.21
N TRP A 251 -13.72 -18.33 -18.08
CA TRP A 251 -12.71 -18.30 -19.14
C TRP A 251 -11.30 -18.21 -18.56
N ASP A 252 -11.05 -17.27 -17.64
CA ASP A 252 -9.72 -17.18 -17.03
C ASP A 252 -9.43 -18.38 -16.14
N ALA A 253 -10.45 -18.99 -15.52
CA ALA A 253 -10.27 -20.24 -14.78
C ALA A 253 -9.81 -21.40 -15.68
N LEU A 254 -10.40 -21.55 -16.87
CA LEU A 254 -9.99 -22.55 -17.86
C LEU A 254 -8.58 -22.26 -18.40
N ARG A 255 -8.30 -21.00 -18.78
CA ARG A 255 -6.95 -20.59 -19.22
C ARG A 255 -5.91 -20.86 -18.14
N PHE A 256 -6.24 -20.54 -16.89
CA PHE A 256 -5.35 -20.77 -15.77
C PHE A 256 -5.12 -22.25 -15.53
N HIS A 257 -6.16 -23.09 -15.63
CA HIS A 257 -6.05 -24.54 -15.50
C HIS A 257 -5.06 -25.14 -16.51
N PHE A 258 -5.19 -24.77 -17.79
CA PHE A 258 -4.25 -25.26 -18.82
C PHE A 258 -2.85 -24.70 -18.63
N PHE A 259 -2.74 -23.43 -18.23
CA PHE A 259 -1.47 -22.81 -17.91
C PHE A 259 -0.74 -23.55 -16.79
N ILE A 260 -1.36 -23.78 -15.63
CA ILE A 260 -0.70 -24.49 -14.53
C ILE A 260 -0.41 -25.95 -14.87
N LYS A 261 -1.24 -26.62 -15.68
CA LYS A 261 -0.99 -27.99 -16.13
C LYS A 261 0.23 -28.07 -17.02
N ARG A 262 0.41 -27.09 -17.92
CA ARG A 262 1.58 -26.98 -18.80
C ARG A 262 2.83 -26.60 -18.03
N GLU A 263 2.74 -25.57 -17.18
CA GLU A 263 3.89 -25.02 -16.47
C GLU A 263 4.31 -25.88 -15.29
N ASN A 264 3.36 -26.62 -14.68
CA ASN A 264 3.55 -27.52 -13.54
C ASN A 264 4.40 -26.89 -12.41
N PRO A 265 4.00 -25.73 -11.85
CA PRO A 265 4.80 -25.02 -10.86
C PRO A 265 4.84 -25.74 -9.51
N ASP A 266 5.84 -25.44 -8.70
CA ASP A 266 5.93 -25.92 -7.32
C ASP A 266 5.06 -25.06 -6.37
N LEU A 267 5.03 -23.75 -6.64
CA LEU A 267 4.28 -22.76 -5.88
C LEU A 267 3.38 -21.92 -6.79
N ILE A 268 2.10 -21.82 -6.42
CA ILE A 268 1.17 -20.83 -6.96
C ILE A 268 0.93 -19.78 -5.88
N TRP A 269 1.35 -18.55 -6.14
CA TRP A 269 1.30 -17.46 -5.17
C TRP A 269 0.36 -16.35 -5.66
N TYR A 270 -0.80 -16.29 -5.02
CA TYR A 270 -1.83 -15.30 -5.29
C TYR A 270 -1.55 -13.99 -4.56
N ASN A 271 -1.62 -12.87 -5.27
CA ASN A 271 -1.34 -11.53 -4.74
C ASN A 271 -2.58 -10.61 -4.86
N SER A 272 -3.38 -10.74 -5.92
CA SER A 272 -4.60 -9.95 -6.08
C SER A 272 -5.65 -10.77 -6.83
N MET A 273 -6.83 -10.95 -6.21
CA MET A 273 -7.89 -11.84 -6.73
C MET A 273 -9.29 -11.24 -6.67
N ILE A 274 -9.44 -10.00 -6.21
CA ILE A 274 -10.76 -9.40 -5.93
C ILE A 274 -11.18 -8.36 -6.96
N ARG A 275 -10.26 -7.92 -7.84
CA ARG A 275 -10.54 -6.90 -8.86
C ARG A 275 -10.97 -7.50 -10.19
N TRP A 276 -10.50 -8.69 -10.57
CA TRP A 276 -10.77 -9.28 -11.89
C TRP A 276 -10.88 -10.81 -11.91
N ASN A 277 -9.91 -11.52 -11.33
CA ASN A 277 -9.79 -12.98 -11.42
C ASN A 277 -10.90 -13.70 -10.64
N GLY A 278 -11.13 -13.31 -9.39
CA GLY A 278 -12.14 -13.93 -8.53
C GLY A 278 -11.77 -15.33 -8.04
N TRP A 279 -12.79 -16.09 -7.67
CA TRP A 279 -12.67 -17.37 -6.96
C TRP A 279 -12.50 -18.58 -7.89
N LEU A 280 -12.94 -18.50 -9.14
CA LEU A 280 -12.91 -19.60 -10.10
C LEU A 280 -11.48 -20.01 -10.50
N PRO A 281 -10.54 -19.07 -10.78
CA PRO A 281 -9.14 -19.44 -11.02
C PRO A 281 -8.52 -20.16 -9.82
N VAL A 282 -8.80 -19.72 -8.58
CA VAL A 282 -8.33 -20.43 -7.38
C VAL A 282 -8.90 -21.86 -7.34
N ARG A 283 -10.21 -22.01 -7.57
CA ARG A 283 -10.89 -23.32 -7.65
C ARG A 283 -10.29 -24.24 -8.72
N ALA A 284 -9.92 -23.70 -9.88
CA ALA A 284 -9.34 -24.47 -10.98
C ALA A 284 -8.01 -25.17 -10.60
N THR A 285 -7.36 -24.70 -9.53
CA THR A 285 -6.10 -25.27 -9.04
C THR A 285 -6.26 -26.36 -7.99
N ARG A 286 -7.50 -26.70 -7.58
CA ARG A 286 -7.79 -27.63 -6.47
C ARG A 286 -7.08 -28.98 -6.60
N ALA A 287 -7.10 -29.57 -7.81
CA ALA A 287 -6.47 -30.85 -8.07
C ALA A 287 -4.96 -30.74 -8.38
N HIS A 288 -4.43 -29.52 -8.49
CA HIS A 288 -3.02 -29.31 -8.81
C HIS A 288 -2.16 -29.47 -7.55
N ARG A 289 -1.03 -30.16 -7.70
CA ARG A 289 -0.12 -30.55 -6.59
C ARG A 289 0.64 -29.40 -5.94
N SER A 290 0.76 -28.25 -6.61
CA SER A 290 1.50 -27.10 -6.11
C SER A 290 1.03 -26.68 -4.73
N LYS A 291 1.98 -26.20 -3.92
CA LYS A 291 1.66 -25.39 -2.75
C LYS A 291 0.99 -24.10 -3.22
N LYS A 292 0.08 -23.56 -2.41
CA LYS A 292 -0.75 -22.41 -2.77
C LYS A 292 -0.71 -21.39 -1.65
N TRP A 293 -0.21 -20.20 -1.96
CA TRP A 293 -0.08 -19.10 -0.99
C TRP A 293 -0.94 -17.91 -1.42
N MET A 294 -1.43 -17.13 -0.45
CA MET A 294 -2.19 -15.91 -0.70
C MET A 294 -1.56 -14.75 0.06
N MET A 295 -1.24 -13.65 -0.62
CA MET A 295 -0.81 -12.39 0.00
C MET A 295 -1.92 -11.34 0.01
N TYR A 296 -2.12 -10.69 1.15
CA TYR A 296 -3.18 -9.68 1.35
C TYR A 296 -2.60 -8.26 1.35
N HIS A 297 -2.47 -7.66 0.17
CA HIS A 297 -1.86 -6.32 0.03
C HIS A 297 -2.80 -5.16 0.38
N ASP A 298 -4.12 -5.35 0.32
CA ASP A 298 -5.10 -4.29 0.52
C ASP A 298 -6.25 -4.75 1.42
N LEU A 299 -6.94 -3.79 2.05
CA LEU A 299 -8.08 -4.06 2.92
C LEU A 299 -9.39 -4.40 2.16
N GLY A 300 -9.34 -4.55 0.84
CA GLY A 300 -10.48 -4.86 -0.03
C GLY A 300 -11.07 -6.23 0.21
N TYR A 301 -10.29 -7.11 0.86
CA TYR A 301 -10.74 -8.39 1.39
C TYR A 301 -11.61 -8.27 2.64
N PHE A 302 -11.64 -7.10 3.29
CA PHE A 302 -12.36 -6.86 4.54
C PHE A 302 -13.38 -5.72 4.45
N HIS A 303 -13.21 -4.80 3.48
CA HIS A 303 -14.03 -3.62 3.32
C HIS A 303 -14.41 -3.38 1.84
N PRO A 304 -15.64 -2.91 1.53
CA PRO A 304 -16.02 -2.58 0.15
C PRO A 304 -15.14 -1.48 -0.46
N PHE A 305 -14.73 -0.50 0.33
CA PHE A 305 -13.90 0.64 -0.09
C PHE A 305 -12.69 0.83 0.83
N PRO A 306 -11.53 0.20 0.55
CA PRO A 306 -10.35 0.27 1.42
C PRO A 306 -9.86 1.69 1.70
N SER A 307 -9.98 2.59 0.72
CA SER A 307 -9.62 4.00 0.87
C SER A 307 -10.49 4.77 1.87
N ARG A 308 -11.61 4.20 2.32
CA ARG A 308 -12.51 4.79 3.32
C ARG A 308 -12.37 4.18 4.71
N VAL A 309 -11.40 3.30 4.91
CA VAL A 309 -11.08 2.76 6.24
C VAL A 309 -10.11 3.71 6.90
N TYR A 310 -10.60 4.59 7.75
CA TYR A 310 -9.83 5.56 8.52
C TYR A 310 -9.45 5.02 9.89
N GLU A 311 -10.33 4.23 10.51
CA GLU A 311 -10.14 3.58 11.79
C GLU A 311 -10.40 2.08 11.69
N LEU A 312 -9.77 1.32 12.57
CA LEU A 312 -9.75 -0.15 12.54
C LEU A 312 -11.08 -0.80 12.95
N ASP A 313 -11.94 -0.07 13.67
CA ASP A 313 -13.29 -0.49 14.08
C ASP A 313 -14.31 -0.41 12.94
N GLN A 314 -14.01 0.35 11.87
CA GLN A 314 -14.80 0.41 10.65
C GLN A 314 -14.77 -0.91 9.87
N ILE A 315 -13.79 -1.78 10.14
CA ILE A 315 -13.75 -3.14 9.60
C ILE A 315 -14.60 -4.05 10.50
N ARG A 316 -15.85 -4.30 10.08
CA ARG A 316 -16.81 -5.13 10.80
C ARG A 316 -16.78 -6.60 10.32
N SER A 317 -17.53 -7.45 11.01
CA SER A 317 -17.67 -8.86 10.58
C SER A 317 -18.27 -8.95 9.17
N LEU A 318 -17.77 -9.91 8.39
CA LEU A 318 -18.12 -10.09 6.96
C LEU A 318 -19.48 -10.79 6.75
N THR A 319 -20.51 -10.26 7.40
CA THR A 319 -21.92 -10.57 7.09
C THR A 319 -22.39 -9.68 5.94
N ARG A 320 -23.43 -10.12 5.21
CA ARG A 320 -23.98 -9.33 4.11
C ARG A 320 -24.46 -7.95 4.57
N ILE A 321 -25.12 -7.90 5.73
CA ILE A 321 -25.67 -6.66 6.32
C ILE A 321 -24.54 -5.69 6.62
N HIS A 322 -23.56 -6.10 7.43
CA HIS A 322 -22.43 -5.25 7.77
C HIS A 322 -21.63 -4.82 6.53
N TYR A 323 -21.45 -5.70 5.54
CA TYR A 323 -20.73 -5.35 4.31
C TYR A 323 -21.42 -4.25 3.50
N LEU A 324 -22.75 -4.27 3.44
CA LEU A 324 -23.53 -3.23 2.77
C LEU A 324 -23.58 -1.94 3.61
N GLU A 325 -23.68 -2.04 4.93
CA GLU A 325 -23.59 -0.87 5.82
C GLU A 325 -22.24 -0.15 5.70
N MET A 326 -21.13 -0.90 5.59
CA MET A 326 -19.78 -0.37 5.36
C MET A 326 -19.63 0.41 4.04
N THR A 327 -20.56 0.29 3.10
CA THR A 327 -20.53 1.11 1.86
C THR A 327 -20.82 2.58 2.13
N GLN A 328 -21.57 2.88 3.21
CA GLN A 328 -22.03 4.21 3.59
C GLN A 328 -22.68 4.97 2.42
N SER A 329 -23.48 4.27 1.60
CA SER A 329 -24.15 4.86 0.45
C SER A 329 -25.60 4.40 0.35
N LYS A 330 -26.49 5.32 -0.02
CA LYS A 330 -27.89 5.02 -0.39
C LYS A 330 -28.06 4.81 -1.90
N ASN A 331 -27.00 4.98 -2.68
CA ASN A 331 -27.08 4.84 -4.13
C ASN A 331 -27.24 3.35 -4.51
N ILE A 332 -28.33 3.02 -5.21
CA ILE A 332 -28.67 1.65 -5.56
C ILE A 332 -27.58 0.95 -6.39
N PHE A 333 -26.92 1.67 -7.31
CA PHE A 333 -25.85 1.11 -8.12
C PHE A 333 -24.62 0.76 -7.28
N VAL A 334 -24.29 1.61 -6.30
CA VAL A 334 -23.19 1.35 -5.35
C VAL A 334 -23.49 0.12 -4.50
N LEU A 335 -24.72 0.01 -4.00
CA LEU A 335 -25.17 -1.14 -3.21
C LEU A 335 -25.20 -2.44 -4.01
N LEU A 336 -25.60 -2.38 -5.29
CA LEU A 336 -25.55 -3.53 -6.21
C LEU A 336 -24.10 -3.98 -6.45
N CYS A 337 -23.19 -3.05 -6.77
CA CYS A 337 -21.77 -3.36 -6.95
C CYS A 337 -21.16 -3.96 -5.68
N ALA A 338 -21.48 -3.40 -4.50
CA ALA A 338 -21.00 -3.92 -3.22
C ALA A 338 -21.58 -5.32 -2.91
N SER A 339 -22.86 -5.56 -3.23
CA SER A 339 -23.48 -6.89 -3.09
C SER A 339 -22.76 -7.93 -3.93
N TRP A 340 -22.38 -7.56 -5.15
CA TRP A 340 -21.66 -8.44 -6.06
C TRP A 340 -20.23 -8.73 -5.61
N LYS A 341 -19.52 -7.68 -5.17
CA LYS A 341 -18.20 -7.82 -4.55
C LYS A 341 -18.27 -8.73 -3.31
N TYR A 342 -19.29 -8.58 -2.47
CA TYR A 342 -19.53 -9.45 -1.32
C TYR A 342 -19.70 -10.92 -1.75
N LEU A 343 -20.52 -11.19 -2.77
CA LEU A 343 -20.71 -12.55 -3.28
C LEU A 343 -19.38 -13.15 -3.78
N SER A 344 -18.63 -12.39 -4.59
CA SER A 344 -17.29 -12.78 -5.05
C SER A 344 -16.37 -13.13 -3.88
N LEU A 345 -16.35 -12.26 -2.87
CA LEU A 345 -15.52 -12.41 -1.67
C LEU A 345 -15.91 -13.62 -0.83
N LYS A 346 -17.21 -13.93 -0.68
CA LYS A 346 -17.68 -15.13 0.03
C LYS A 346 -17.25 -16.41 -0.69
N LEU A 347 -17.42 -16.46 -2.01
CA LEU A 347 -17.00 -17.61 -2.82
C LEU A 347 -15.48 -17.77 -2.81
N LEU A 348 -14.73 -16.66 -2.88
CA LEU A 348 -13.29 -16.64 -2.75
C LEU A 348 -12.85 -17.13 -1.36
N GLY A 349 -13.48 -16.66 -0.28
CA GLY A 349 -13.23 -17.08 1.09
C GLY A 349 -13.32 -18.60 1.28
N ILE A 350 -14.29 -19.25 0.64
CA ILE A 350 -14.40 -20.73 0.65
C ILE A 350 -13.17 -21.37 0.00
N GLN A 351 -12.69 -20.84 -1.13
CA GLN A 351 -11.50 -21.37 -1.78
C GLN A 351 -10.23 -21.09 -0.98
N LEU A 352 -10.12 -19.88 -0.41
CA LEU A 352 -9.01 -19.47 0.44
C LEU A 352 -8.86 -20.44 1.61
N LYS A 353 -9.93 -20.70 2.37
CA LYS A 353 -9.91 -21.64 3.50
C LYS A 353 -9.56 -23.07 3.11
N LYS A 354 -10.03 -23.55 1.95
CA LYS A 354 -9.88 -24.96 1.55
C LYS A 354 -8.57 -25.28 0.83
N GLN A 355 -7.99 -24.32 0.13
CA GLN A 355 -6.93 -24.58 -0.84
C GLN A 355 -5.62 -23.88 -0.53
N ILE A 356 -5.65 -22.77 0.20
CA ILE A 356 -4.44 -22.00 0.50
C ILE A 356 -3.79 -22.59 1.74
N SER A 357 -2.52 -22.97 1.60
CA SER A 357 -1.74 -23.56 2.70
C SER A 357 -1.07 -22.49 3.57
N LYS A 358 -0.84 -21.29 3.03
CA LYS A 358 -0.20 -20.18 3.76
C LYS A 358 -0.81 -18.85 3.34
N HIS A 359 -1.19 -18.06 4.34
CA HIS A 359 -1.78 -16.75 4.20
C HIS A 359 -0.80 -15.69 4.68
N LEU A 360 -0.27 -14.90 3.75
CA LEU A 360 0.77 -13.91 3.98
C LEU A 360 0.17 -12.52 4.16
N ILE A 361 0.53 -11.85 5.25
CA ILE A 361 0.09 -10.47 5.53
C ILE A 361 1.31 -9.55 5.63
N PRO A 362 1.27 -8.33 5.05
CA PRO A 362 2.41 -7.42 5.12
C PRO A 362 2.59 -6.81 6.52
N SER A 363 1.52 -6.72 7.31
CA SER A 363 1.54 -6.16 8.66
C SER A 363 0.76 -7.02 9.66
N PRO A 364 1.26 -7.17 10.92
CA PRO A 364 0.61 -8.01 11.93
C PRO A 364 -0.84 -7.63 12.27
N PHE A 365 -1.20 -6.34 12.21
CA PHE A 365 -2.55 -5.87 12.57
C PHE A 365 -3.66 -6.47 11.68
N ILE A 366 -3.33 -6.97 10.49
CA ILE A 366 -4.29 -7.58 9.55
C ILE A 366 -4.74 -8.97 10.03
N ARG A 367 -3.91 -9.66 10.84
CA ARG A 367 -4.13 -11.03 11.31
C ARG A 367 -5.53 -11.28 11.91
N PRO A 368 -6.02 -10.51 12.89
CA PRO A 368 -7.36 -10.73 13.47
C PRO A 368 -8.49 -10.60 12.43
N TYR A 369 -8.37 -9.66 11.48
CA TYR A 369 -9.38 -9.45 10.43
C TYR A 369 -9.43 -10.62 9.46
N LEU A 370 -8.28 -11.18 9.11
CA LEU A 370 -8.23 -12.34 8.23
C LEU A 370 -8.89 -13.57 8.85
N ARG A 371 -8.62 -13.81 10.13
CA ARG A 371 -9.29 -14.87 10.90
C ARG A 371 -10.81 -14.65 10.94
N ALA A 372 -11.25 -13.45 11.31
CA ALA A 372 -12.68 -13.14 11.42
C ALA A 372 -13.42 -13.19 10.07
N ALA A 373 -12.76 -12.82 8.99
CA ALA A 373 -13.33 -12.74 7.64
C ALA A 373 -13.60 -14.11 7.00
N PHE A 374 -12.63 -15.02 7.08
CA PHE A 374 -12.64 -16.27 6.32
C PHE A 374 -12.45 -17.52 7.16
N ASP A 375 -12.40 -17.39 8.49
CA ASP A 375 -12.20 -18.51 9.43
C ASP A 375 -10.91 -19.29 9.13
N ILE A 376 -9.83 -18.53 8.91
CA ILE A 376 -8.47 -19.05 8.68
C ILE A 376 -7.81 -19.33 10.03
N GLN A 377 -7.17 -20.50 10.15
CA GLN A 377 -6.43 -20.88 11.35
C GLN A 377 -5.19 -20.01 11.55
N MET A 378 -4.88 -19.66 12.80
CA MET A 378 -3.80 -18.72 13.12
C MET A 378 -2.40 -19.22 12.71
N ASN A 379 -2.17 -20.54 12.75
CA ASN A 379 -0.92 -21.17 12.30
C ASN A 379 -0.72 -21.10 10.77
N ALA A 380 -1.79 -20.90 10.00
CA ALA A 380 -1.72 -20.74 8.55
C ALA A 380 -1.45 -19.27 8.14
N ILE A 381 -1.50 -18.32 9.08
CA ILE A 381 -1.27 -16.90 8.82
C ILE A 381 0.14 -16.52 9.24
N GLU A 382 0.93 -16.02 8.29
CA GLU A 382 2.31 -15.59 8.51
C GLU A 382 2.50 -14.13 8.13
N THR A 383 3.20 -13.39 8.98
CA THR A 383 3.58 -12.01 8.66
C THR A 383 4.78 -12.06 7.72
N PHE A 384 4.62 -11.52 6.53
CA PHE A 384 5.64 -11.48 5.50
C PHE A 384 5.65 -10.07 4.93
N ALA A 385 6.46 -9.23 5.57
CA ALA A 385 6.54 -7.80 5.28
C ALA A 385 7.01 -7.54 3.85
N HIS A 386 6.66 -6.38 3.30
CA HIS A 386 7.33 -5.95 2.07
C HIS A 386 8.76 -5.47 2.36
N PHE A 387 9.52 -5.29 1.30
CA PHE A 387 10.90 -4.85 1.35
C PHE A 387 11.09 -3.57 0.54
N ILE A 388 12.21 -2.91 0.79
CA ILE A 388 12.66 -1.70 0.11
C ILE A 388 12.77 -1.91 -1.39
N GLN A 389 12.15 -1.04 -2.18
CA GLN A 389 12.24 -1.06 -3.64
C GLN A 389 13.47 -0.25 -4.09
N LYS A 390 14.24 -0.77 -5.05
CA LYS A 390 15.41 -0.09 -5.64
C LYS A 390 15.01 0.69 -6.89
#